data_AF-A0A815V085-F1
#
_entry.id   AF-A0A815V085-F1
#
_cell.length_a   1.000
_cell.length_b   1.000
_cell.length_c   1.000
_cell.angle_alpha   90.00
_cell.angle_beta   90.00
_cell.angle_gamma   90.00
#
_symmetry.space_group_name_H-M   'P 1'
#
loop_
_entity.id
_entity.type
_entity.pdbx_description
1 polymer ?
#
loop_
_entity_poly.entity_id
_entity_poly.type
_entity_poly.pdbx_seq_one_letter_code
_entity_poly.pdbx_strand_id
1 'polypeptide(L)'
;MVIYPLLFLSMLYIEIVPRGSFSFYFFVMVLCSFVCSGIGQLVSVIFDRTEYAYLAGTIFALLSCLLSGFSPTKDELKQGGFIVIFSFSRHVQSLLFRHESKLYLEALESKDHIWGTSVEGIHKNFDFNNSENPRFWMILIGFLLRALTFAFLYGKSEYRSKARFYVTNLLPNLKSLLTCESRRDRPFKHQANRPDVLPSSSFK
;
A
#
# COMPACT_ATOMS: atom_id res chain seq x y z
N MET A 1 0.24 7.82 11.32
CA MET A 1 -0.35 6.47 11.25
C MET A 1 -1.37 6.21 12.36
N VAL A 2 -1.18 6.68 13.59
CA VAL A 2 -2.04 6.32 14.74
C VAL A 2 -3.21 7.29 14.98
N ILE A 3 -3.06 8.56 14.59
CA ILE A 3 -4.06 9.62 14.85
C ILE A 3 -5.31 9.45 13.98
N TYR A 4 -5.16 9.11 12.69
CA TYR A 4 -6.29 8.87 11.78
C TYR A 4 -7.23 7.76 12.23
N PRO A 5 -6.76 6.54 12.56
CA PRO A 5 -7.64 5.50 13.08
C PRO A 5 -8.24 5.87 14.44
N LEU A 6 -7.56 6.67 15.26
CA LEU A 6 -8.11 7.15 16.53
C LEU A 6 -9.31 8.09 16.31
N LEU A 7 -9.16 9.10 15.45
CA LEU A 7 -10.23 10.05 15.13
C LEU A 7 -11.40 9.36 14.46
N PHE A 8 -11.15 8.55 13.44
CA PHE A 8 -12.19 7.78 12.76
C PHE A 8 -12.96 6.88 13.73
N LEU A 9 -12.23 6.14 14.57
CA LEU A 9 -12.87 5.23 15.52
C LEU A 9 -13.62 6.00 16.61
N SER A 10 -13.14 7.15 17.07
CA SER A 10 -13.86 7.94 18.07
C SER A 10 -15.26 8.36 17.60
N MET A 11 -15.43 8.68 16.32
CA MET A 11 -16.74 8.98 15.75
C MET A 11 -17.57 7.72 15.52
N LEU A 12 -16.96 6.69 14.92
CA LEU A 12 -17.65 5.43 14.61
C LEU A 12 -18.13 4.68 15.85
N TYR A 13 -17.35 4.73 16.94
CA TYR A 13 -17.66 4.03 18.19
C TYR A 13 -18.91 4.60 18.87
N ILE A 14 -19.15 5.90 18.72
CA ILE A 14 -20.37 6.55 19.23
C ILE A 14 -21.58 6.11 18.41
N GLU A 15 -21.42 5.93 17.09
CA GLU A 15 -22.52 5.57 16.18
C GLU A 15 -22.93 4.09 16.31
N ILE A 16 -21.95 3.19 16.34
CA ILE A 16 -22.21 1.74 16.35
C ILE A 16 -22.54 1.21 17.75
N VAL A 17 -22.15 1.93 18.81
CA VAL A 17 -22.30 1.54 20.21
C VAL A 17 -21.93 0.06 20.44
N PRO A 18 -20.69 -0.34 20.08
CA PRO A 18 -20.29 -1.73 20.20
C PRO A 18 -20.18 -2.16 21.67
N ARG A 19 -20.36 -3.46 21.94
CA ARG A 19 -20.15 -4.03 23.28
C ARG A 19 -18.68 -4.22 23.62
N GLY A 20 -17.84 -4.45 22.61
CA GLY A 20 -16.40 -4.62 22.78
C GLY A 20 -15.68 -3.35 23.25
N SER A 21 -14.54 -3.55 23.92
CA SER A 21 -13.72 -2.42 24.40
C SER A 21 -13.15 -1.57 23.25
N PHE A 22 -13.12 -0.25 23.41
CA PHE A 22 -12.52 0.68 22.44
C PHE A 22 -11.09 0.30 22.03
N SER A 23 -10.28 -0.18 22.98
CA SER A 23 -8.89 -0.58 22.72
C SER A 23 -8.77 -1.71 21.70
N PHE A 24 -9.72 -2.65 21.68
CA PHE A 24 -9.71 -3.75 20.71
C PHE A 24 -9.94 -3.24 19.29
N TYR A 25 -10.99 -2.43 19.10
CA TYR A 25 -11.28 -1.81 17.81
C TYR A 25 -10.14 -0.92 17.33
N PHE A 26 -9.54 -0.16 18.25
CA PHE A 26 -8.41 0.69 17.94
C PHE A 26 -7.22 -0.11 17.42
N PHE A 27 -6.88 -1.22 18.08
CA PHE A 27 -5.82 -2.12 17.64
C PHE A 27 -6.09 -2.69 16.24
N VAL A 28 -7.32 -3.13 15.97
CA VAL A 28 -7.72 -3.64 14.65
C VAL A 28 -7.61 -2.56 13.57
N MET A 29 -8.02 -1.32 13.88
CA MET A 29 -7.92 -0.19 12.96
C MET A 29 -6.46 0.21 12.68
N VAL A 30 -5.59 0.16 13.68
CA VAL A 30 -4.14 0.39 13.51
C VAL A 30 -3.53 -0.69 12.60
N LEU A 31 -3.89 -1.97 12.80
CA LEU A 31 -3.45 -3.06 11.92
C LEU A 31 -3.96 -2.87 10.48
N CYS A 32 -5.22 -2.48 10.31
CA CYS A 32 -5.80 -2.18 9.01
C CYS A 32 -5.02 -1.04 8.32
N SER A 33 -4.78 0.08 9.02
CA SER A 33 -3.99 1.20 8.51
C SER A 33 -2.56 0.78 8.15
N PHE A 34 -1.95 -0.12 8.92
CA PHE A 34 -0.60 -0.64 8.64
C PHE A 34 -0.53 -1.41 7.33
N VAL A 35 -1.53 -2.24 7.04
CA VAL A 35 -1.64 -3.01 5.79
C VAL A 35 -1.98 -2.10 4.61
N CYS A 36 -2.99 -1.24 4.75
CA CYS A 36 -3.38 -0.27 3.71
C CYS A 36 -2.23 0.66 3.31
N SER A 37 -1.42 1.10 4.27
CA SER A 37 -0.21 1.87 3.99
C SER A 37 0.81 1.08 3.17
N GLY A 38 0.97 -0.23 3.41
CA GLY A 38 1.88 -1.08 2.65
C GLY A 38 1.41 -1.25 1.20
N ILE A 39 0.09 -1.42 1.00
CA ILE A 39 -0.52 -1.47 -0.34
C ILE A 39 -0.28 -0.15 -1.07
N GLY A 40 -0.56 0.99 -0.42
CA GLY A 40 -0.35 2.31 -1.01
C GLY A 40 1.10 2.52 -1.46
N GLN A 41 2.06 2.15 -0.60
CA GLN A 41 3.49 2.21 -0.94
C GLN A 41 3.84 1.32 -2.14
N LEU A 42 3.36 0.08 -2.17
CA LEU A 42 3.59 -0.83 -3.28
C LEU A 42 3.04 -0.28 -4.60
N VAL A 43 1.80 0.19 -4.60
CA VAL A 43 1.13 0.77 -5.77
C VAL A 43 1.86 2.01 -6.26
N SER A 44 2.30 2.90 -5.37
CA SER A 44 3.08 4.09 -5.74
C SER A 44 4.45 3.78 -6.36
N VAL A 45 5.04 2.62 -6.05
CA VAL A 45 6.32 2.20 -6.66
C VAL A 45 6.11 1.59 -8.05
N ILE A 46 5.01 0.85 -8.23
CA ILE A 46 4.65 0.19 -9.49
C ILE A 46 4.22 1.22 -10.54
N PHE A 47 3.37 2.18 -10.17
CA PHE A 47 2.84 3.18 -11.10
C PHE A 47 3.61 4.50 -11.02
N ASP A 48 4.25 4.91 -12.12
CA ASP A 48 4.98 6.19 -12.19
C ASP A 48 4.07 7.42 -12.19
N ARG A 49 2.82 7.27 -12.66
CA ARG A 49 1.83 8.34 -12.65
C ARG A 49 0.91 8.23 -11.44
N THR A 50 0.72 9.35 -10.75
CA THR A 50 -0.09 9.46 -9.53
C THR A 50 -1.56 9.09 -9.77
N GLU A 51 -2.14 9.50 -10.90
CA GLU A 51 -3.54 9.23 -11.24
C GLU A 51 -3.85 7.72 -11.31
N TYR A 52 -2.98 6.95 -11.98
CA TYR A 52 -3.14 5.50 -12.07
C TYR A 52 -2.88 4.81 -10.73
N ALA A 53 -1.99 5.36 -9.90
CA ALA A 53 -1.75 4.84 -8.56
C ALA A 53 -2.99 4.98 -7.66
N TYR A 54 -3.68 6.13 -7.70
CA TYR A 54 -4.93 6.32 -6.95
C TYR A 54 -6.02 5.36 -7.43
N LEU A 55 -6.22 5.25 -8.74
CA LEU A 55 -7.21 4.34 -9.32
C LEU A 55 -6.93 2.88 -8.97
N ALA A 56 -5.68 2.44 -9.08
CA ALA A 56 -5.29 1.07 -8.72
C ALA A 56 -5.49 0.79 -7.22
N GLY A 57 -5.16 1.76 -6.37
CA GLY A 57 -5.37 1.66 -4.92
C GLY A 57 -6.85 1.51 -4.54
N THR A 58 -7.73 2.30 -5.16
CA THR A 58 -9.18 2.21 -4.90
C THR A 58 -9.78 0.92 -5.44
N ILE A 59 -9.40 0.47 -6.64
CA ILE A 59 -9.82 -0.82 -7.19
C ILE A 59 -9.39 -1.97 -6.26
N PHE A 60 -8.16 -1.93 -5.76
CA PHE A 60 -7.66 -2.94 -4.83
C PHE A 60 -8.47 -2.95 -3.52
N ALA A 61 -8.80 -1.78 -2.98
CA ALA A 61 -9.63 -1.66 -1.78
C ALA A 61 -11.05 -2.23 -2.02
N LEU A 62 -11.68 -1.89 -3.16
CA LEU A 62 -13.01 -2.39 -3.52
C LEU A 62 -13.03 -3.91 -3.69
N LEU A 63 -12.03 -4.46 -4.40
CA LEU A 63 -11.88 -5.92 -4.54
C LEU A 63 -11.66 -6.59 -3.19
N SER A 64 -10.85 -5.98 -2.31
CA SER A 64 -10.64 -6.50 -0.96
C SER A 64 -11.94 -6.51 -0.15
N CYS A 65 -12.75 -5.45 -0.25
CA CYS A 65 -14.07 -5.40 0.37
C CYS A 65 -15.05 -6.44 -0.18
N LEU A 66 -15.03 -6.70 -1.49
CA LEU A 66 -15.84 -7.77 -2.10
C LEU A 66 -15.45 -9.14 -1.54
N LEU A 67 -14.15 -9.35 -1.31
CA LEU A 67 -13.60 -10.59 -0.78
C LEU A 67 -13.66 -10.68 0.76
N SER A 68 -14.33 -9.76 1.45
CA SER A 68 -14.36 -9.72 2.91
C SER A 68 -15.15 -10.87 3.53
N GLY A 69 -16.01 -11.54 2.74
CA GLY A 69 -16.84 -12.66 3.17
C GLY A 69 -18.23 -12.28 3.68
N PHE A 70 -18.64 -11.02 3.53
CA PHE A 70 -20.04 -10.60 3.78
C PHE A 70 -20.97 -11.06 2.64
N SER A 71 -20.56 -10.80 1.40
CA SER A 71 -21.26 -11.17 0.17
C SER A 71 -20.25 -11.14 -0.97
N PRO A 72 -19.74 -12.29 -1.47
CA PRO A 72 -20.20 -13.66 -1.24
C PRO A 72 -19.79 -14.24 0.11
N THR A 73 -20.48 -15.30 0.55
CA THR A 73 -20.24 -15.94 1.85
C THR A 73 -19.01 -16.87 1.82
N LYS A 74 -18.41 -17.13 2.99
CA LYS A 74 -17.19 -17.95 3.12
C LYS A 74 -17.26 -19.27 2.35
N ASP A 75 -18.39 -19.97 2.41
CA ASP A 75 -18.57 -21.28 1.79
C ASP A 75 -18.58 -21.21 0.26
N GLU A 76 -19.05 -20.10 -0.31
CA GLU A 76 -19.00 -19.81 -1.74
C GLU A 76 -17.58 -19.42 -2.18
N LEU A 77 -16.81 -18.73 -1.32
CA LEU A 77 -15.42 -18.36 -1.60
C LEU A 77 -14.39 -19.49 -1.43
N LYS A 78 -14.77 -20.68 -0.93
CA LYS A 78 -13.85 -21.81 -0.72
C LYS A 78 -13.10 -22.21 -1.99
N GLN A 79 -13.69 -21.99 -3.18
CA GLN A 79 -13.05 -22.29 -4.46
C GLN A 79 -11.91 -21.32 -4.83
N GLY A 80 -11.85 -20.11 -4.24
CA GLY A 80 -10.82 -19.10 -4.50
C GLY A 80 -9.64 -19.10 -3.52
N GLY A 81 -9.47 -20.18 -2.75
CA GLY A 81 -8.79 -20.27 -1.44
C GLY A 81 -7.56 -19.38 -1.20
N PHE A 82 -6.63 -19.24 -2.14
CA PHE A 82 -5.40 -18.47 -1.91
C PHE A 82 -5.60 -16.94 -1.96
N ILE A 83 -6.33 -16.43 -2.96
CA ILE A 83 -6.57 -14.98 -3.12
C ILE A 83 -7.33 -14.42 -1.92
N VAL A 84 -8.22 -15.25 -1.40
CA VAL A 84 -9.09 -14.94 -0.28
C VAL A 84 -8.31 -14.82 1.04
N ILE A 85 -7.24 -15.61 1.23
CA ILE A 85 -6.34 -15.53 2.40
C ILE A 85 -5.53 -14.22 2.39
N PHE A 86 -5.21 -13.68 1.22
CA PHE A 86 -4.48 -12.42 1.10
C PHE A 86 -5.36 -11.17 1.27
N SER A 87 -6.68 -11.31 1.31
CA SER A 87 -7.58 -10.18 1.52
C SER A 87 -7.50 -9.69 2.97
N PHE A 88 -6.94 -8.50 3.17
CA PHE A 88 -6.86 -7.88 4.50
C PHE A 88 -8.25 -7.58 5.09
N SER A 89 -9.22 -7.22 4.23
CA SER A 89 -10.58 -6.88 4.65
C SER A 89 -11.28 -8.08 5.29
N ARG A 90 -11.03 -9.29 4.78
CA ARG A 90 -11.55 -10.53 5.36
C ARG A 90 -11.06 -10.76 6.79
N HIS A 91 -9.77 -10.58 7.04
CA HIS A 91 -9.18 -10.77 8.37
C HIS A 91 -9.70 -9.73 9.37
N VAL A 92 -9.85 -8.49 8.94
CA VAL A 92 -10.45 -7.41 9.74
C VAL A 92 -11.89 -7.77 10.10
N GLN A 93 -12.68 -8.16 9.10
CA GLN A 93 -14.08 -8.50 9.30
C GLN A 93 -14.26 -9.70 10.22
N SER A 94 -13.48 -10.76 10.02
CA SER A 94 -13.46 -11.92 10.92
C SER A 94 -13.15 -11.53 12.36
N LEU A 95 -12.14 -10.69 12.59
CA LEU A 95 -11.78 -10.23 13.94
C LEU A 95 -12.91 -9.46 14.63
N LEU A 96 -13.53 -8.54 13.91
CA LEU A 96 -14.62 -7.70 14.42
C LEU A 96 -15.86 -8.54 14.73
N PHE A 97 -16.34 -9.34 13.78
CA PHE A 97 -17.53 -10.17 13.96
C PHE A 97 -17.33 -11.24 15.02
N ARG A 98 -16.17 -11.90 15.09
CA ARG A 98 -15.89 -12.92 16.11
C ARG A 98 -15.85 -12.33 17.52
N HIS A 99 -15.21 -11.16 17.69
CA HIS A 99 -15.16 -10.53 19.00
C HIS A 99 -16.54 -10.08 19.45
N GLU A 100 -17.29 -9.43 18.57
CA GLU A 100 -18.59 -8.88 18.92
C GLU A 100 -19.64 -9.99 19.13
N SER A 101 -19.71 -10.97 18.23
CA SER A 101 -20.63 -12.11 18.38
C SER A 101 -20.37 -12.90 19.68
N LYS A 102 -19.09 -13.07 20.07
CA LYS A 102 -18.75 -13.73 21.34
C LYS A 102 -19.32 -12.96 22.54
N LEU A 103 -19.18 -11.63 22.56
CA LEU A 103 -19.73 -10.80 23.63
C LEU A 103 -21.27 -10.80 23.65
N TYR A 104 -21.90 -10.88 22.48
CA TYR A 104 -23.36 -11.08 22.41
C TYR A 104 -23.77 -12.42 22.99
N LEU A 105 -23.07 -13.52 22.64
CA LEU A 105 -23.31 -14.87 23.14
C LEU A 105 -23.06 -15.01 24.65
N GLU A 106 -22.04 -14.34 25.20
CA GLU A 106 -21.76 -14.34 26.64
C GLU A 106 -22.79 -13.55 27.44
N ALA A 107 -23.40 -12.52 26.84
CA ALA A 107 -24.43 -11.70 27.46
C ALA A 107 -25.86 -12.28 27.31
N LEU A 108 -26.01 -13.44 26.67
CA LEU A 108 -27.30 -14.12 26.55
C LEU A 108 -27.64 -14.83 27.86
N GLU A 109 -28.64 -14.34 28.60
CA GLU A 109 -29.16 -15.00 29.80
C GLU A 109 -29.94 -16.29 29.49
N SER A 110 -30.49 -16.42 28.27
CA SER A 110 -31.24 -17.60 27.81
C SER A 110 -30.94 -17.92 26.34
N LYS A 111 -30.84 -19.20 25.99
CA LYS A 111 -30.59 -19.70 24.62
C LYS A 111 -31.75 -19.44 23.66
N ASP A 112 -32.95 -19.20 24.16
CA ASP A 112 -34.16 -19.00 23.35
C ASP A 112 -34.42 -17.52 23.01
N HIS A 113 -33.44 -16.64 23.22
CA HIS A 113 -33.59 -15.24 22.87
C HIS A 113 -33.69 -15.07 21.34
N ILE A 114 -34.59 -14.19 20.91
CA ILE A 114 -34.94 -13.92 19.48
C ILE A 114 -33.71 -13.73 18.58
N TRP A 115 -32.61 -13.19 19.12
CA TRP A 115 -31.38 -12.90 18.40
C TRP A 115 -30.29 -13.98 18.54
N GLY A 116 -30.47 -14.94 19.44
CA GLY A 116 -29.45 -15.95 19.77
C GLY A 116 -29.10 -16.83 18.57
N THR A 117 -30.11 -17.31 17.84
CA THR A 117 -29.92 -18.13 16.64
C THR A 117 -29.23 -17.38 15.51
N SER A 118 -29.57 -16.11 15.30
CA SER A 118 -28.94 -15.25 14.29
C SER A 118 -27.48 -14.94 14.65
N VAL A 119 -27.19 -14.57 15.90
CA VAL A 119 -25.83 -14.29 16.37
C VAL A 119 -24.98 -15.55 16.34
N GLU A 120 -25.52 -16.71 16.70
CA GLU A 120 -24.81 -17.98 16.62
C GLU A 120 -24.53 -18.40 15.18
N GLY A 121 -25.45 -18.12 14.24
CA GLY A 121 -25.22 -18.29 12.81
C GLY A 121 -24.08 -17.40 12.29
N ILE A 122 -24.07 -16.12 12.68
CA ILE A 122 -22.96 -15.20 12.36
C ILE A 122 -21.65 -15.70 12.97
N HIS A 123 -21.68 -16.11 14.24
CA HIS A 123 -20.51 -16.65 14.91
C HIS A 123 -19.97 -17.84 14.14
N LYS A 124 -20.77 -18.85 13.82
CA LYS A 124 -20.32 -20.05 13.08
C LYS A 124 -19.84 -19.74 11.65
N ASN A 125 -20.48 -18.80 10.95
CA ASN A 125 -20.11 -18.44 9.58
C ASN A 125 -18.78 -17.64 9.52
N PHE A 126 -18.53 -16.80 10.53
CA PHE A 126 -17.33 -15.96 10.64
C PHE A 126 -16.26 -16.51 11.60
N ASP A 127 -16.54 -17.60 12.32
CA ASP A 127 -15.56 -18.35 13.11
C ASP A 127 -14.72 -19.19 12.14
N PHE A 128 -13.61 -18.60 11.73
CA PHE A 128 -12.55 -19.33 11.07
C PHE A 128 -11.91 -20.25 12.10
N ASN A 129 -11.70 -21.50 11.69
CA ASN A 129 -11.16 -22.59 12.50
C ASN A 129 -9.99 -22.07 13.36
N ASN A 130 -9.80 -22.59 14.58
CA ASN A 130 -8.75 -22.15 15.53
C ASN A 130 -7.32 -22.10 14.94
N SER A 131 -7.10 -22.73 13.78
CA SER A 131 -5.86 -22.70 13.01
C SER A 131 -5.57 -21.39 12.27
N GLU A 132 -6.57 -20.57 11.97
CA GLU A 132 -6.40 -19.29 11.28
C GLU A 132 -6.35 -18.17 12.33
N ASN A 133 -5.15 -17.65 12.63
CA ASN A 133 -4.98 -16.51 13.51
C ASN A 133 -4.96 -15.22 12.66
N PRO A 134 -6.09 -14.52 12.46
CA PRO A 134 -6.19 -13.38 11.55
C PRO A 134 -5.26 -12.22 11.94
N ARG A 135 -4.95 -12.05 13.24
CA ARG A 135 -4.00 -11.02 13.71
C ARG A 135 -2.61 -11.27 13.16
N PHE A 136 -2.17 -12.53 13.20
CA PHE A 136 -0.87 -12.94 12.66
C PHE A 136 -0.83 -12.73 11.14
N TRP A 137 -1.87 -13.13 10.41
CA TRP A 137 -1.96 -12.94 8.97
C TRP A 137 -1.92 -11.46 8.57
N MET A 138 -2.60 -10.57 9.29
CA MET A 138 -2.54 -9.14 9.01
C MET A 138 -1.13 -8.57 9.16
N ILE A 139 -0.42 -8.95 10.22
CA ILE A 139 0.97 -8.53 10.45
C ILE A 139 1.87 -9.07 9.35
N LEU A 140 1.75 -10.37 9.03
CA LEU A 140 2.53 -11.04 7.99
C LEU A 140 2.32 -10.37 6.62
N ILE A 141 1.08 -10.13 6.21
CA ILE A 141 0.74 -9.45 4.95
C ILE A 141 1.34 -8.04 4.93
N GLY A 142 1.24 -7.29 6.04
CA GLY A 142 1.80 -5.95 6.13
C GLY A 142 3.34 -5.91 6.01
N PHE A 143 4.05 -6.92 6.52
CA PHE A 143 5.49 -7.07 6.31
C PHE A 143 5.83 -7.52 4.89
N LEU A 144 5.12 -8.50 4.35
CA LEU A 144 5.32 -8.99 2.98
C LEU A 144 5.17 -7.87 1.94
N LEU A 145 4.15 -7.00 2.08
CA LEU A 145 3.95 -5.86 1.19
C LEU A 145 5.12 -4.87 1.23
N ARG A 146 5.70 -4.63 2.42
CA ARG A 146 6.87 -3.76 2.57
C ARG A 146 8.13 -4.39 2.00
N ALA A 147 8.33 -5.69 2.21
CA ALA A 147 9.43 -6.45 1.61
C ALA A 147 9.34 -6.42 0.07
N LEU A 148 8.16 -6.62 -0.49
CA LEU A 148 7.91 -6.50 -1.93
C LEU A 148 8.19 -5.08 -2.43
N THR A 149 7.70 -4.06 -1.72
CA THR A 149 7.96 -2.65 -2.07
C THR A 149 9.47 -2.36 -2.10
N PHE A 150 10.21 -2.86 -1.10
CA PHE A 150 11.67 -2.72 -1.04
C PHE A 150 12.35 -3.44 -2.21
N ALA A 151 11.93 -4.66 -2.55
CA ALA A 151 12.47 -5.40 -3.69
C ALA A 151 12.23 -4.67 -5.02
N PHE A 152 11.03 -4.11 -5.23
CA PHE A 152 10.72 -3.31 -6.41
C PHE A 152 11.56 -2.03 -6.50
N LEU A 153 11.71 -1.31 -5.37
CA LEU A 153 12.56 -0.12 -5.31
C LEU A 153 14.02 -0.45 -5.59
N TYR A 154 14.53 -1.54 -5.00
CA TYR A 154 15.89 -2.01 -5.22
C TYR A 154 16.13 -2.30 -6.71
N GLY A 155 15.26 -3.09 -7.34
CA GLY A 155 15.35 -3.38 -8.77
C GLY A 155 15.32 -2.10 -9.62
N LYS A 156 14.34 -1.21 -9.38
CA LYS A 156 14.22 0.06 -10.12
C LYS A 156 15.44 0.97 -9.93
N SER A 157 16.04 0.97 -8.73
CA SER A 157 17.25 1.74 -8.45
C SER A 157 18.46 1.24 -9.25
N GLU A 158 18.60 -0.08 -9.38
CA GLU A 158 19.70 -0.71 -10.13
C GLU A 158 19.56 -0.43 -11.63
N TYR A 159 18.35 -0.54 -12.19
CA TYR A 159 18.06 -0.17 -13.58
C TYR A 159 18.37 1.31 -13.84
N ARG A 160 17.95 2.21 -12.94
CA ARG A 160 18.20 3.64 -13.07
C ARG A 160 19.69 3.98 -12.96
N SER A 161 20.44 3.27 -12.12
CA SER A 161 21.89 3.40 -11.98
C SER A 161 22.61 3.00 -13.27
N LYS A 162 22.27 1.83 -13.84
CA LYS A 162 22.83 1.35 -15.11
C LYS A 162 22.49 2.31 -16.26
N ALA A 163 21.24 2.74 -16.38
CA ALA A 163 20.83 3.70 -17.41
C ALA A 163 21.57 5.05 -17.28
N ARG A 164 21.77 5.56 -16.06
CA ARG A 164 22.52 6.80 -15.82
C ARG A 164 23.99 6.64 -16.23
N PHE A 165 24.62 5.50 -15.92
CA PHE A 165 25.99 5.19 -16.34
C PHE A 165 26.15 5.17 -17.87
N TYR A 166 25.21 4.55 -18.61
CA TYR A 166 25.22 4.55 -20.08
C TYR A 166 25.11 5.96 -20.66
N VAL A 167 24.23 6.80 -20.11
CA VAL A 167 24.06 8.18 -20.59
C VAL A 167 25.25 9.07 -20.25
N THR A 168 25.85 8.93 -19.06
CA THR A 168 26.95 9.81 -18.63
C THR A 168 28.30 9.41 -19.20
N ASN A 169 28.56 8.12 -19.44
CA ASN A 169 29.88 7.65 -19.87
C ASN A 169 29.93 7.16 -21.32
N LEU A 170 28.85 6.59 -21.85
CA LEU A 170 28.88 5.93 -23.17
C LEU A 170 28.45 6.90 -24.28
N LEU A 171 27.40 7.69 -24.04
CA LEU A 171 26.88 8.67 -24.99
C LEU A 171 27.88 9.79 -25.36
N PRO A 172 28.59 10.43 -24.41
CA PRO A 172 29.58 11.46 -24.75
C PRO A 172 30.82 10.89 -25.42
N ASN A 173 31.26 9.66 -25.08
CA ASN A 173 32.39 9.00 -25.75
C ASN A 173 32.07 8.59 -27.19
N LEU A 174 30.84 8.15 -27.47
CA LEU A 174 30.38 7.90 -28.83
C LEU A 174 30.25 9.20 -29.63
N LYS A 175 29.75 10.26 -29.00
CA LYS A 175 29.64 11.58 -29.63
C LYS A 175 31.02 12.16 -29.95
N SER A 176 32.00 12.03 -29.04
CA SER A 176 33.38 12.48 -29.31
C SER A 176 34.04 11.67 -30.42
N LEU A 177 33.85 10.34 -30.45
CA LEU A 177 34.34 9.48 -31.54
C LEU A 177 33.71 9.85 -32.89
N LEU A 178 32.40 10.08 -32.95
CA LEU A 178 31.69 10.49 -34.17
C LEU A 178 32.04 11.92 -34.62
N THR A 179 32.40 12.83 -33.72
CA THR A 179 32.79 14.21 -34.08
C THR A 179 34.28 14.38 -34.40
N CYS A 180 35.15 13.42 -34.03
CA CYS A 180 36.57 13.48 -34.34
C CYS A 180 36.89 13.22 -35.82
N GLU A 181 35.92 12.78 -36.63
CA GLU A 181 36.10 12.58 -38.08
C GLU A 181 35.68 13.79 -38.93
N SER A 182 35.38 14.93 -38.31
CA SER A 182 35.13 16.21 -38.99
C SER A 182 36.09 17.31 -38.53
N ARG A 183 37.39 16.98 -38.43
CA ARG A 183 38.46 17.95 -38.20
C ARG A 183 39.67 17.76 -39.12
N ARG A 184 39.41 17.29 -40.35
CA ARG A 184 40.28 17.54 -41.49
C ARG A 184 39.77 18.85 -42.13
N ASP A 185 40.68 19.79 -42.35
CA ASP A 185 40.48 21.06 -43.07
C ASP A 185 39.93 22.26 -42.28
N ARG A 186 40.77 22.86 -41.42
CA ARG A 186 40.92 24.34 -41.42
C ARG A 186 42.37 24.74 -41.13
N PRO A 187 43.01 25.55 -41.97
CA PRO A 187 44.34 26.06 -41.71
C PRO A 187 44.31 27.16 -40.64
N PHE A 188 45.38 27.19 -39.86
CA PHE A 188 45.73 28.22 -38.89
C PHE A 188 45.61 29.63 -39.49
N LYS A 189 44.89 30.53 -38.81
CA LYS A 189 45.12 31.97 -38.91
C LYS A 189 45.35 32.54 -37.52
N HIS A 190 46.57 33.03 -37.32
CA HIS A 190 46.99 33.94 -36.27
C HIS A 190 46.27 35.30 -36.39
N GLN A 191 45.82 35.84 -35.26
CA GLN A 191 45.70 37.28 -34.93
C GLN A 191 45.40 37.32 -33.42
N ALA A 192 46.32 37.62 -32.50
CA ALA A 192 47.13 38.83 -32.24
C ALA A 192 46.29 40.03 -31.75
N ASN A 193 46.47 40.38 -30.46
CA ASN A 193 46.27 41.69 -29.80
C ASN A 193 44.83 42.24 -29.75
N ARG A 194 44.30 42.86 -28.68
CA ARG A 194 44.79 43.48 -27.43
C ARG A 194 43.54 43.78 -26.51
N PRO A 195 43.65 44.45 -25.34
CA PRO A 195 42.82 44.22 -24.15
C PRO A 195 41.78 45.32 -23.86
N ASP A 196 41.13 45.16 -22.70
CA ASP A 196 40.38 46.16 -21.92
C ASP A 196 38.99 46.57 -22.43
N VAL A 197 37.94 46.22 -21.66
CA VAL A 197 37.05 47.18 -20.96
C VAL A 197 36.32 46.41 -19.83
N LEU A 198 36.45 46.91 -18.61
CA LEU A 198 35.76 46.51 -17.37
C LEU A 198 34.59 47.51 -17.09
N PRO A 199 33.78 47.33 -16.03
CA PRO A 199 32.34 47.09 -16.05
C PRO A 199 31.45 48.35 -15.89
N SER A 200 30.14 48.21 -16.16
CA SER A 200 29.10 49.15 -15.68
C SER A 200 27.81 48.34 -15.42
N SER A 201 27.44 48.10 -14.17
CA SER A 201 26.58 48.92 -13.29
C SER A 201 25.08 48.63 -13.45
N SER A 202 24.49 48.22 -12.31
CA SER A 202 23.08 48.25 -11.87
C SER A 202 22.00 48.78 -12.82
N PHE A 203 20.79 48.20 -12.76
CA PHE A 203 19.60 48.88 -12.19
C PHE A 203 18.37 47.96 -12.18
N LYS A 204 17.69 47.96 -11.02
CA LYS A 204 16.32 47.53 -10.68
C LYS A 204 16.01 46.04 -10.62
#